data_AF-A0A3L8GPC5-F1
#
_entry.id   AF-A0A3L8GPC5-F1
#
_cell.length_a   1.000
_cell.length_b   1.000
_cell.length_c   1.000
_cell.angle_alpha   90.00
_cell.angle_beta   90.00
_cell.angle_gamma   90.00
#
_symmetry.space_group_name_H-M   'P 1'
#
loop_
_entity.id
_entity.type
_entity.pdbx_description
1 polymer ?
#
loop_
_entity_poly.entity_id
_entity_poly.type
_entity_poly.pdbx_seq_one_letter_code
_entity_poly.pdbx_strand_id
1 'polypeptide(L)'
;MGLFNRQDGAVIRGGMAQQRQAPKPVQEIEMVLEYFDNSQETISLTYNLEELQHQVSTSFGTGSSMNFTSAIPPFSINPRWVKKITYKAKGGDSM
;
A
#
# COMPACT_ATOMS: atom_id res chain seq x y z
N MET A 1 -52.36 -34.94 -13.99
CA MET A 1 -51.81 -33.66 -14.48
C MET A 1 -51.35 -32.86 -13.28
N GLY A 2 -50.06 -32.50 -13.25
CA GLY A 2 -49.49 -31.40 -12.46
C GLY A 2 -49.38 -31.56 -10.94
N LEU A 3 -48.34 -31.09 -10.23
CA LEU A 3 -47.02 -30.57 -10.55
C LEU A 3 -46.18 -30.80 -9.28
N PHE A 4 -44.91 -31.14 -9.45
CA PHE A 4 -43.92 -31.29 -8.38
C PHE A 4 -43.67 -29.95 -7.68
N ASN A 5 -43.52 -29.94 -6.35
CA ASN A 5 -42.71 -28.93 -5.68
C ASN A 5 -41.91 -29.57 -4.54
N ARG A 6 -40.78 -30.18 -4.92
CA ARG A 6 -39.68 -30.47 -4.01
C ARG A 6 -39.11 -29.11 -3.59
N GLN A 7 -39.23 -28.80 -2.30
CA GLN A 7 -38.50 -27.68 -1.70
C GLN A 7 -37.05 -28.14 -1.56
N ASP A 8 -36.33 -28.04 -2.67
CA ASP A 8 -34.88 -27.97 -2.72
C ASP A 8 -34.44 -26.62 -2.15
N GLY A 9 -33.27 -26.59 -1.54
CA GLY A 9 -32.62 -25.36 -1.13
C GLY A 9 -32.50 -25.22 0.37
N ALA A 10 -31.63 -26.05 0.95
CA ALA A 10 -30.99 -25.74 2.22
C ALA A 10 -30.52 -24.28 2.20
N VAL A 11 -31.15 -23.50 3.07
CA VAL A 11 -30.70 -22.19 3.54
C VAL A 11 -29.29 -22.33 4.12
N ILE A 12 -28.27 -22.10 3.29
CA ILE A 12 -27.03 -21.49 3.74
C ILE A 12 -26.75 -20.39 2.73
N ARG A 13 -27.40 -19.24 2.96
CA ARG A 13 -26.87 -17.93 2.58
C ARG A 13 -25.54 -17.75 3.32
N GLY A 14 -24.50 -18.41 2.82
CA GLY A 14 -23.12 -18.09 3.14
C GLY A 14 -22.82 -16.76 2.47
N GLY A 15 -23.38 -15.68 3.02
CA GLY A 15 -22.80 -14.37 2.85
C GLY A 15 -21.40 -14.51 3.36
N MET A 16 -20.44 -14.67 2.45
CA MET A 16 -19.06 -14.37 2.73
C MET A 16 -19.10 -12.91 3.16
N ALA A 17 -19.21 -12.69 4.46
CA ALA A 17 -18.84 -11.45 5.06
C ALA A 17 -17.40 -11.28 4.60
N GLN A 18 -17.23 -10.49 3.53
CA GLN A 18 -15.96 -9.90 3.19
C GLN A 18 -15.54 -9.28 4.52
N GLN A 19 -14.62 -9.94 5.22
CA GLN A 19 -13.84 -9.27 6.24
C GLN A 19 -13.18 -8.15 5.44
N ARG A 20 -13.84 -6.99 5.43
CA ARG A 20 -13.23 -5.74 5.04
C ARG A 20 -12.10 -5.65 6.05
N GLN A 21 -10.92 -6.10 5.65
CA GLN A 21 -9.72 -5.92 6.43
C GLN A 21 -9.78 -4.48 6.90
N ALA A 22 -9.73 -4.28 8.22
CA ALA A 22 -9.73 -2.93 8.75
C ALA A 22 -8.67 -2.15 7.97
N PRO A 23 -8.98 -0.94 7.46
CA PRO A 23 -8.03 -0.18 6.68
C PRO A 23 -6.74 -0.08 7.49
N LYS A 24 -5.63 -0.51 6.88
CA LYS A 24 -4.33 -0.52 7.57
C LYS A 24 -4.04 0.89 8.09
N PRO A 25 -3.43 1.02 9.28
CA PRO A 25 -3.14 2.32 9.83
C PRO A 25 -2.22 3.07 8.86
N VAL A 26 -2.69 4.21 8.38
CA VAL A 26 -1.89 5.16 7.59
C VAL A 26 -1.33 6.20 8.53
N GLN A 27 -0.10 6.61 8.29
CA GLN A 27 0.61 7.59 9.11
C GLN A 27 1.39 8.56 8.21
N GLU A 28 1.74 9.73 8.73
CA GLU A 28 2.64 10.63 8.03
C GLU A 28 4.05 10.06 8.06
N ILE A 29 4.63 9.86 6.88
CA ILE A 29 5.96 9.31 6.67
C ILE A 29 6.74 10.32 5.83
N GLU A 30 7.91 10.71 6.33
CA GLU A 30 8.91 11.39 5.53
C GLU A 30 9.83 10.33 4.92
N MET A 31 9.74 10.18 3.61
CA MET A 31 10.64 9.37 2.83
C MET A 31 11.81 10.22 2.37
N VAL A 32 13.02 9.88 2.80
CA VAL A 32 14.26 10.49 2.33
C VAL A 32 14.90 9.58 1.30
N LEU A 33 15.00 10.07 0.07
CA LEU A 33 15.63 9.41 -1.05
C LEU A 33 17.04 9.96 -1.24
N GLU A 34 18.03 9.08 -1.27
CA GLU A 34 19.40 9.40 -1.66
C GLU A 34 19.64 8.80 -3.05
N TYR A 35 20.04 9.64 -4.00
CA TYR A 35 20.32 9.23 -5.37
C TYR A 35 21.81 8.93 -5.58
N PHE A 36 22.16 8.29 -6.71
CA PHE A 36 23.55 7.98 -7.05
C PHE A 36 24.45 9.20 -7.27
N ASP A 37 23.87 10.36 -7.59
CA ASP A 37 24.58 11.64 -7.73
C ASP A 37 24.82 12.36 -6.38
N ASN A 38 24.45 11.71 -5.27
CA ASN A 38 24.46 12.25 -3.90
C ASN A 38 23.45 13.38 -3.65
N SER A 39 22.53 13.64 -4.58
CA SER A 39 21.37 14.46 -4.28
C SER A 39 20.44 13.74 -3.30
N GLN A 40 19.72 14.52 -2.49
CA GLN A 40 18.72 14.01 -1.57
C GLN A 40 17.39 14.72 -1.81
N GLU A 41 16.31 13.93 -1.82
CA GLU A 41 14.95 14.43 -1.90
C GLU A 41 14.17 13.91 -0.69
N THR A 42 13.38 14.78 -0.06
CA THR A 42 12.52 14.39 1.06
C THR A 42 11.07 14.58 0.64
N ILE A 43 10.29 13.50 0.74
CA ILE A 43 8.89 13.47 0.36
C ILE A 43 8.06 13.12 1.60
N SER A 44 7.16 14.00 1.98
CA SER A 44 6.17 13.73 3.02
C SER A 44 4.93 13.11 2.39
N LEU A 45 4.53 11.93 2.84
CA LEU A 45 3.33 11.26 2.38
C LEU A 45 2.58 10.61 3.54
N THR A 46 1.24 10.59 3.46
CA THR A 46 0.41 9.80 4.37
C THR A 46 0.21 8.42 3.77
N TYR A 47 0.85 7.41 4.34
CA TYR A 47 0.84 6.04 3.80
C TYR A 47 1.00 5.02 4.93
N ASN A 48 0.68 3.76 4.65
CA ASN A 48 0.98 2.68 5.58
C ASN A 48 2.45 2.24 5.41
N LEU A 49 3.23 2.21 6.50
CA LEU A 49 4.67 1.94 6.43
C LEU A 49 4.99 0.55 5.83
N GLU A 50 4.23 -0.48 6.18
CA GLU A 50 4.47 -1.84 5.68
C GLU A 50 4.19 -1.95 4.18
N GLU A 51 3.08 -1.35 3.71
CA GLU A 51 2.77 -1.28 2.29
C GLU A 51 3.79 -0.47 1.52
N LEU A 52 4.29 0.62 2.11
CA LEU A 52 5.35 1.44 1.53
C LEU A 52 6.62 0.61 1.32
N GLN A 53 7.08 -0.08 2.37
CA GLN A 53 8.28 -0.91 2.32
C GLN A 53 8.12 -2.07 1.33
N HIS A 54 6.94 -2.69 1.27
CA HIS A 54 6.65 -3.75 0.31
C HIS A 54 6.68 -3.24 -1.14
N GLN A 55 6.04 -2.09 -1.41
CA GLN A 55 6.04 -1.47 -2.73
C GLN A 55 7.46 -1.09 -3.17
N VAL A 56 8.24 -0.47 -2.27
CA VAL A 56 9.64 -0.12 -2.51
C VAL A 56 10.47 -1.36 -2.79
N SER A 57 10.40 -2.38 -1.94
CA SER A 57 11.18 -3.62 -2.11
C SER A 57 10.87 -4.32 -3.43
N THR A 58 9.58 -4.40 -3.79
CA THR A 58 9.13 -4.97 -5.07
C THR A 58 9.67 -4.17 -6.26
N SER A 59 9.66 -2.84 -6.15
CA SER A 59 10.11 -1.94 -7.21
C SER A 59 11.63 -2.00 -7.40
N PHE A 60 12.40 -2.08 -6.32
CA PHE A 60 13.86 -2.29 -6.38
C PHE A 60 14.22 -3.66 -6.96
N GLY A 61 13.50 -4.73 -6.60
CA GLY A 61 13.75 -6.06 -7.13
C GLY A 61 13.42 -6.21 -8.63
N THR A 62 12.37 -5.53 -9.10
CA THR A 62 11.92 -5.61 -10.50
C THR A 62 12.48 -4.49 -11.39
N GLY A 63 13.03 -3.43 -10.79
CA GLY A 63 13.43 -2.21 -11.50
C GLY A 63 12.24 -1.40 -12.05
N SER A 64 11.02 -1.65 -11.56
CA SER A 64 9.80 -0.96 -11.98
C SER A 64 9.62 0.37 -11.25
N SER A 65 8.98 1.35 -11.89
CA SER A 65 8.72 2.63 -11.22
C SER A 65 7.78 2.47 -10.02
N MET A 66 8.12 3.11 -8.92
CA MET A 66 7.23 3.28 -7.76
C MET A 66 6.22 4.37 -8.10
N ASN A 67 4.92 4.10 -7.93
CA ASN A 67 3.85 5.06 -8.25
C ASN A 67 3.05 5.38 -6.99
N PHE A 68 2.97 6.66 -6.66
CA PHE A 68 2.28 7.18 -5.48
C PHE A 68 1.05 7.97 -5.91
N THR A 69 0.01 7.26 -6.34
CA THR A 69 -1.23 7.86 -6.85
C THR A 69 -2.08 8.50 -5.75
N SER A 70 -1.91 8.05 -4.50
CA SER A 70 -2.59 8.61 -3.32
C SER A 70 -1.96 9.90 -2.81
N ALA A 71 -0.77 10.27 -3.30
CA ALA A 71 -0.13 11.53 -2.94
C ALA A 71 -0.76 12.72 -3.68
N ILE A 72 -0.63 13.92 -3.12
CA ILE A 72 -1.16 15.15 -3.70
C ILE A 72 -0.04 16.20 -3.77
N PRO A 73 0.51 16.50 -4.95
CA PRO A 73 0.20 15.88 -6.26
C PRO A 73 0.71 14.42 -6.36
N PRO A 74 0.12 13.59 -7.24
CA PRO A 74 0.65 12.26 -7.54
C PRO A 74 2.06 12.35 -8.13
N PHE A 75 2.93 11.42 -7.73
CA PHE A 75 4.30 11.36 -8.25
C PHE A 75 4.75 9.91 -8.43
N SER A 76 5.84 9.75 -9.19
CA SER A 76 6.46 8.45 -9.45
C SER A 76 7.97 8.56 -9.27
N ILE A 77 8.57 7.50 -8.72
CA ILE A 77 10.00 7.42 -8.47
C ILE A 77 10.58 6.26 -9.26
N ASN A 78 11.59 6.51 -10.07
CA ASN A 78 12.34 5.47 -10.75
C ASN A 78 13.42 4.92 -9.81
N PRO A 79 13.32 3.66 -9.33
CA PRO A 79 14.27 3.11 -8.38
C PRO A 79 15.69 2.96 -8.95
N ARG A 80 15.87 2.99 -10.29
CA ARG A 80 17.20 2.87 -10.93
C ARG A 80 18.16 4.01 -10.56
N TRP A 81 17.64 5.17 -10.18
CA TRP A 81 18.45 6.32 -9.79
C TRP A 81 18.61 6.44 -8.28
N VAL A 82 17.82 5.69 -7.52
CA VAL A 82 17.80 5.76 -6.06
C VAL A 82 18.81 4.77 -5.51
N LYS A 83 19.75 5.29 -4.73
CA LYS A 83 20.78 4.53 -4.05
C LYS A 83 20.30 4.00 -2.70
N LYS A 84 19.53 4.81 -1.96
CA LYS A 84 19.02 4.45 -0.63
C LYS A 84 17.70 5.16 -0.35
N ILE A 85 16.80 4.50 0.36
CA ILE A 85 15.58 5.09 0.91
C ILE A 85 15.59 4.94 2.43
N THR A 86 15.27 6.02 3.13
CA THR A 86 15.10 6.05 4.58
C THR A 86 13.70 6.55 4.92
N TYR A 87 13.03 5.91 5.87
CA TYR A 87 11.68 6.27 6.30
C TYR A 87 11.73 6.90 7.69
N LYS A 88 11.06 8.04 7.88
CA LYS A 88 10.83 8.64 9.19
C LYS A 88 9.33 8.73 9.43
N ALA A 89 8.84 7.98 10.41
CA ALA A 89 7.46 8.04 10.83
C ALA A 89 7.25 9.26 11.73
N LYS A 90 6.37 10.18 11.35
CA LYS A 90 6.13 11.43 12.12
C LYS A 90 5.24 11.25 13.37
N GLY A 91 5.14 10.03 13.88
CA GLY A 91 4.30 9.67 15.03
C GLY A 91 5.01 8.78 16.06
N GLY A 92 6.33 8.69 16.02
CA GLY A 92 7.13 7.83 16.91
C GLY A 92 7.93 8.58 18.00
N ASP A 93 7.92 9.91 18.03
CA ASP A 93 8.51 10.70 19.13
C ASP A 93 7.46 10.89 20.23
N SER A 94 7.12 9.81 20.92
CA SER A 94 6.43 9.84 22.22
C SER A 94 6.64 8.50 22.93
N MET A 95 7.84 8.29 23.46
CA MET A 95 8.15 7.85 24.84
C MET A 95 9.60 7.36 24.95
#